data_AF-A0A6N7G3D3-F1
#
_entry.id   AF-A0A6N7G3D3-F1
#
_cell.length_a   1.000
_cell.length_b   1.000
_cell.length_c   1.000
_cell.angle_alpha   90.00
_cell.angle_beta   90.00
_cell.angle_gamma   90.00
#
_symmetry.space_group_name_H-M   'P 1'
#
loop_
_entity.id
_entity.type
_entity.pdbx_description
1 polymer ?
#
loop_
_entity_poly.entity_id
_entity_poly.type
_entity_poly.pdbx_seq_one_letter_code
_entity_poly.pdbx_strand_id
1 'polypeptide(L)'
;MGCWQDLQKAAVGRVRDAIDTNPAYAHHLISILLDEDEHDAAWRTAVEHADVIGEHRWHELIDLRQPTHPADVIEPWQTLIEQRLGATGDKYRYVRAVKMLRRLRDAYRAAGNPDGFPTYLGELRDRHRRKTSFIAKLDRARL
;
A
#
# COMPACT_ATOMS: atom_id res chain seq x y z
N MET A 1 15.61 -32.01 -9.46
CA MET A 1 14.73 -30.86 -9.17
C MET A 1 15.42 -29.49 -9.23
N GLY A 2 16.76 -29.37 -9.38
CA GLY A 2 17.45 -28.06 -9.35
C GLY A 2 17.35 -27.17 -10.61
N CYS A 3 17.16 -27.75 -11.80
CA CYS A 3 17.14 -26.99 -13.07
C CYS A 3 16.04 -25.91 -13.12
N TRP A 4 14.88 -26.18 -12.51
CA TRP A 4 13.76 -25.23 -12.50
C TRP A 4 14.00 -24.04 -11.57
N GLN A 5 14.53 -24.29 -10.36
CA GLN A 5 14.81 -23.23 -9.38
C GLN A 5 15.97 -22.32 -9.81
N ASP A 6 16.97 -22.88 -10.51
CA ASP A 6 18.09 -22.09 -11.01
C ASP A 6 17.68 -21.23 -12.23
N LEU A 7 16.80 -21.75 -13.09
CA LEU A 7 16.21 -20.97 -14.19
C LEU A 7 15.25 -19.88 -13.68
N GLN A 8 14.49 -20.16 -12.63
CA GLN A 8 13.59 -19.20 -11.99
C GLN A 8 14.36 -18.02 -11.38
N LYS A 9 15.45 -18.28 -10.64
CA LYS A 9 16.33 -17.23 -10.11
C LYS A 9 16.97 -16.38 -11.22
N ALA A 10 17.38 -17.02 -12.32
CA ALA A 10 17.96 -16.31 -13.46
C ALA A 10 16.91 -15.46 -14.22
N ALA A 11 15.66 -15.92 -14.30
CA ALA A 11 14.55 -15.18 -14.90
C ALA A 11 14.18 -13.95 -14.06
N VAL A 12 14.04 -14.11 -12.74
CA VAL A 12 13.82 -13.00 -11.80
C VAL A 12 14.96 -11.99 -11.85
N GLY A 13 16.22 -12.46 -11.93
CA GLY A 13 17.39 -11.60 -12.10
C GLY A 13 17.30 -10.71 -13.34
N ARG A 14 16.94 -11.28 -14.50
CA ARG A 14 16.76 -10.48 -15.73
C ARG A 14 15.63 -9.47 -15.65
N VAL A 15 14.54 -9.79 -14.96
CA VAL A 15 13.43 -8.84 -14.79
C VAL A 15 13.84 -7.71 -13.86
N ARG A 16 14.62 -7.98 -12.80
CA ARG A 16 15.19 -6.93 -11.93
C ARG A 16 16.10 -5.97 -12.71
N ASP A 17 17.02 -6.49 -13.51
CA ASP A 17 17.90 -5.67 -14.35
C ASP A 17 17.10 -4.85 -15.40
N ALA A 18 15.97 -5.38 -15.86
CA ALA A 18 15.08 -4.68 -16.79
C ALA A 18 14.26 -3.56 -16.14
N ILE A 19 14.03 -3.59 -14.82
CA ILE A 19 13.32 -2.53 -14.10
C ILE A 19 14.12 -1.22 -14.11
N ASP A 20 15.46 -1.30 -14.02
CA ASP A 20 16.35 -0.14 -14.18
C ASP A 20 16.17 0.57 -15.54
N THR A 21 15.73 -0.19 -16.55
CA THR A 21 15.49 0.34 -17.91
C THR A 21 14.05 0.78 -18.13
N ASN A 22 13.07 0.07 -17.53
CA ASN A 22 11.66 0.46 -17.59
C ASN A 22 10.93 0.05 -16.29
N PRO A 23 10.64 1.02 -15.41
CA PRO A 23 9.92 0.80 -14.16
C PRO A 23 8.56 0.09 -14.30
N ALA A 24 7.92 0.14 -15.48
CA ALA A 24 6.67 -0.57 -15.74
C ALA A 24 6.79 -2.10 -15.63
N TYR A 25 7.99 -2.66 -15.70
CA TYR A 25 8.22 -4.10 -15.48
C TYR A 25 8.05 -4.52 -14.02
N ALA A 26 8.10 -3.59 -13.05
CA ALA A 26 7.85 -3.91 -11.64
C ALA A 26 6.46 -4.54 -11.44
N HIS A 27 5.46 -4.08 -12.19
CA HIS A 27 4.11 -4.69 -12.18
C HIS A 27 4.10 -6.14 -12.65
N HIS A 28 4.88 -6.47 -13.67
CA HIS A 28 4.97 -7.83 -14.19
C HIS A 28 5.73 -8.74 -13.22
N LEU A 29 6.84 -8.24 -12.66
CA LEU A 29 7.60 -8.97 -11.65
C LEU A 29 6.74 -9.31 -10.44
N ILE A 30 5.99 -8.33 -9.91
CA ILE A 30 5.08 -8.56 -8.79
C ILE A 30 4.04 -9.64 -9.13
N SER A 31 3.41 -9.58 -10.31
CA SER A 31 2.44 -10.63 -10.71
C SER A 31 3.08 -12.02 -10.69
N ILE A 32 4.26 -12.18 -11.28
CA ILE A 32 4.98 -13.46 -11.31
C ILE A 32 5.29 -13.95 -9.90
N LEU A 33 5.79 -13.07 -9.03
CA LEU A 33 6.13 -13.42 -7.65
C LEU A 33 4.89 -13.81 -6.83
N LEU A 34 3.74 -13.18 -7.08
CA LEU A 34 2.47 -13.56 -6.45
C LEU A 34 1.98 -14.92 -6.96
N ASP A 35 2.07 -15.19 -8.27
CA ASP A 35 1.70 -16.49 -8.86
C ASP A 35 2.58 -17.64 -8.33
N GLU A 36 3.82 -17.34 -7.95
CA GLU A 36 4.78 -18.29 -7.36
C GLU A 36 4.73 -18.37 -5.82
N ASP A 37 3.76 -17.71 -5.18
CA ASP A 37 3.60 -17.63 -3.70
C ASP A 37 4.80 -16.97 -2.98
N GLU A 38 5.66 -16.25 -3.72
CA GLU A 38 6.80 -15.49 -3.20
C GLU A 38 6.38 -14.11 -2.66
N HIS A 39 5.44 -14.11 -1.70
CA HIS A 39 4.84 -12.90 -1.13
C HIS A 39 5.84 -11.90 -0.56
N ASP A 40 6.90 -12.36 0.10
CA ASP A 40 7.94 -11.48 0.65
C ASP A 40 8.79 -10.80 -0.43
N ALA A 41 9.04 -11.49 -1.54
CA ALA A 41 9.73 -10.90 -2.68
C ALA A 41 8.83 -9.88 -3.37
N ALA A 42 7.56 -10.22 -3.59
CA ALA A 42 6.57 -9.32 -4.18
C ALA A 42 6.43 -8.02 -3.37
N TRP A 43 6.37 -8.14 -2.04
CA TRP A 43 6.33 -6.98 -1.13
C TRP A 43 7.57 -6.10 -1.27
N ARG A 44 8.79 -6.67 -1.20
CA ARG A 44 10.03 -5.90 -1.33
C ARG A 44 10.11 -5.16 -2.65
N THR A 45 9.80 -5.84 -3.76
CA THR A 45 9.77 -5.22 -5.09
C THR A 45 8.76 -4.07 -5.16
N ALA A 46 7.59 -4.20 -4.52
CA ALA A 46 6.63 -3.10 -4.49
C ALA A 46 7.12 -1.89 -3.67
N VAL A 47 7.80 -2.12 -2.55
CA VAL A 47 8.41 -1.05 -1.74
C VAL A 47 9.55 -0.36 -2.51
N GLU A 48 10.41 -1.12 -3.17
CA GLU A 48 11.53 -0.61 -3.97
C GLU A 48 11.06 0.26 -5.16
N HIS A 49 9.88 -0.01 -5.70
CA HIS A 49 9.32 0.66 -6.88
C HIS A 49 7.96 1.32 -6.58
N ALA A 50 7.79 1.84 -5.36
CA ALA A 50 6.50 2.34 -4.86
C ALA A 50 5.86 3.44 -5.72
N ASP A 51 6.68 4.22 -6.44
CA ASP A 51 6.29 5.32 -7.31
C ASP A 51 5.51 4.87 -8.56
N VAL A 52 5.73 3.65 -9.01
CA VAL A 52 5.06 3.09 -10.19
C VAL A 52 3.96 2.09 -9.84
N ILE A 53 3.82 1.69 -8.57
CA ILE A 53 2.77 0.76 -8.17
C ILE A 53 1.44 1.48 -7.97
N GLY A 54 0.46 1.15 -8.82
CA GLY A 54 -0.92 1.64 -8.68
C GLY A 54 -1.65 1.15 -7.42
N GLU A 55 -2.60 1.97 -6.95
CA GLU A 55 -3.37 1.74 -5.71
C GLU A 55 -3.98 0.33 -5.61
N HIS A 56 -4.57 -0.21 -6.68
CA HIS A 56 -5.18 -1.54 -6.64
C HIS A 56 -4.18 -2.64 -6.28
N ARG A 57 -2.95 -2.55 -6.81
CA ARG A 57 -1.88 -3.50 -6.52
C ARG A 57 -1.40 -3.36 -5.08
N TRP A 58 -1.28 -2.13 -4.58
CA TRP A 58 -0.98 -1.92 -3.15
C TRP A 58 -2.04 -2.51 -2.22
N HIS A 59 -3.32 -2.39 -2.57
CA HIS A 59 -4.40 -3.02 -1.79
C HIS A 59 -4.24 -4.54 -1.70
N GLU A 60 -3.97 -5.20 -2.82
CA GLU A 60 -3.73 -6.65 -2.88
C GLU A 60 -2.53 -7.05 -2.01
N LEU A 61 -1.40 -6.37 -2.19
CA LEU A 61 -0.17 -6.64 -1.43
C LEU A 61 -0.35 -6.42 0.07
N ILE A 62 -1.08 -5.37 0.47
CA ILE A 62 -1.39 -5.11 1.88
C ILE A 62 -2.29 -6.21 2.45
N ASP A 63 -3.33 -6.64 1.73
CA ASP A 63 -4.23 -7.69 2.19
C ASP A 63 -3.48 -9.02 2.39
N LEU A 64 -2.44 -9.30 1.59
CA LEU A 64 -1.55 -10.45 1.76
C LEU A 64 -0.53 -10.28 2.90
N ARG A 65 0.01 -9.06 3.09
CA ARG A 65 1.07 -8.76 4.07
C ARG A 65 0.55 -8.61 5.49
N GLN A 66 -0.60 -7.98 5.67
CA GLN A 66 -1.13 -7.56 6.97
C GLN A 66 -1.30 -8.72 7.98
N PRO A 67 -1.74 -9.95 7.60
CA PRO A 67 -1.89 -11.05 8.55
C PRO A 67 -0.59 -11.50 9.22
N THR A 68 0.55 -11.39 8.52
CA THR A 68 1.85 -11.87 9.00
C THR A 68 2.76 -10.73 9.47
N HIS A 69 2.63 -9.55 8.85
CA HIS A 69 3.45 -8.36 9.13
C HIS A 69 2.57 -7.09 9.19
N PRO A 70 1.70 -6.96 10.21
CA PRO A 70 0.73 -5.86 10.28
C PRO A 70 1.36 -4.47 10.43
N ALA A 71 2.58 -4.37 10.97
CA ALA A 71 3.28 -3.09 11.09
C ALA A 71 3.73 -2.55 9.72
N ASP A 72 4.15 -3.44 8.81
CA ASP A 72 4.72 -3.07 7.51
C ASP A 72 3.70 -2.37 6.61
N VAL A 73 2.41 -2.63 6.79
CA VAL A 73 1.36 -2.06 5.95
C VAL A 73 0.93 -0.65 6.38
N ILE A 74 1.40 -0.16 7.53
CA ILE A 74 1.00 1.15 8.07
C ILE A 74 1.43 2.29 7.14
N GLU A 75 2.72 2.34 6.78
CA GLU A 75 3.27 3.41 5.94
C GLU A 75 2.71 3.40 4.51
N PRO A 76 2.58 2.25 3.82
CA PRO A 76 1.86 2.16 2.55
C PRO A 76 0.42 2.67 2.61
N TRP A 77 -0.33 2.34 3.68
CA TRP A 77 -1.67 2.88 3.87
C TRP A 77 -1.68 4.41 4.00
N GLN A 78 -0.77 4.98 4.80
CA GLN A 78 -0.66 6.42 5.00
C GLN A 78 -0.37 7.14 3.68
N THR A 79 0.55 6.58 2.87
CA THR A 79 0.91 7.10 1.54
C THR A 79 -0.29 7.08 0.59
N LEU A 80 -1.03 5.96 0.51
CA LEU A 80 -2.24 5.86 -0.32
C LEU A 80 -3.32 6.88 0.11
N ILE A 81 -3.49 7.09 1.41
CA ILE A 81 -4.44 8.07 1.94
C ILE A 81 -4.06 9.48 1.48
N GLU A 82 -2.80 9.87 1.62
CA GLU A 82 -2.34 11.20 1.20
C GLU A 82 -2.46 11.43 -0.30
N GLN A 83 -2.03 10.45 -1.12
CA GLN A 83 -2.22 10.49 -2.57
C GLN A 83 -3.71 10.66 -2.93
N ARG A 84 -4.59 9.93 -2.24
CA ARG A 84 -6.03 10.02 -2.44
C ARG A 84 -6.62 11.37 -2.03
N LEU A 85 -6.11 12.01 -0.98
CA LEU A 85 -6.53 13.34 -0.55
C LEU A 85 -5.98 14.47 -1.45
N GLY A 86 -4.83 14.24 -2.08
CA GLY A 86 -4.20 15.12 -3.06
C GLY A 86 -4.90 15.08 -4.43
N ALA A 87 -5.47 13.94 -4.82
CA ALA A 87 -6.14 13.78 -6.12
C ALA A 87 -7.27 14.80 -6.34
N THR A 88 -7.30 15.38 -7.54
CA THR A 88 -8.33 16.30 -8.03
C THR A 88 -9.27 15.58 -9.01
N GLY A 89 -10.49 16.09 -9.20
CA GLY A 89 -11.45 15.51 -10.16
C GLY A 89 -12.18 14.23 -9.72
N ASP A 90 -11.69 13.48 -8.73
CA ASP A 90 -12.40 12.31 -8.19
C ASP A 90 -13.44 12.71 -7.12
N LYS A 91 -14.72 12.64 -7.48
CA LYS A 91 -15.85 12.92 -6.55
C LYS A 91 -15.92 11.94 -5.37
N TYR A 92 -15.31 10.76 -5.49
CA TYR A 92 -15.29 9.73 -4.45
C TYR A 92 -14.04 9.78 -3.57
N ARG A 93 -13.09 10.68 -3.83
CA ARG A 93 -11.78 10.70 -3.14
C ARG A 93 -11.86 10.62 -1.63
N TYR A 94 -12.70 11.45 -1.00
CA TYR A 94 -12.84 11.46 0.46
C TYR A 94 -13.58 10.25 1.01
N VAL A 95 -14.52 9.67 0.25
CA VAL A 95 -15.21 8.44 0.68
C VAL A 95 -14.22 7.26 0.65
N ARG A 96 -13.38 7.19 -0.38
CA ARG A 96 -12.32 6.18 -0.48
C ARG A 96 -11.26 6.37 0.62
N ALA A 97 -10.81 7.59 0.87
CA ALA A 97 -9.88 7.90 1.96
C ALA A 97 -10.43 7.46 3.33
N VAL A 98 -11.72 7.70 3.62
CA VAL A 98 -12.35 7.20 4.85
C VAL A 98 -12.33 5.67 4.95
N LYS A 99 -12.53 4.95 3.84
CA LYS A 99 -12.42 3.49 3.82
C LYS A 99 -11.00 3.02 4.11
N MET A 100 -10.00 3.68 3.52
CA MET A 100 -8.57 3.41 3.77
C MET A 100 -8.20 3.68 5.22
N LEU A 101 -8.66 4.78 5.82
CA LEU A 101 -8.42 5.10 7.23
C LEU A 101 -8.94 4.04 8.19
N ARG A 102 -10.06 3.38 7.87
CA ARG A 102 -10.56 2.25 8.67
C ARG A 102 -9.62 1.05 8.60
N ARG A 103 -9.14 0.71 7.40
CA ARG A 103 -8.15 -0.36 7.21
C ARG A 103 -6.84 -0.04 7.94
N LEU A 104 -6.37 1.21 7.87
CA LEU A 104 -5.20 1.67 8.62
C LEU A 104 -5.38 1.53 10.14
N ARG A 105 -6.56 1.88 10.68
CA ARG A 105 -6.87 1.64 12.11
C ARG A 105 -6.76 0.17 12.47
N ASP A 106 -7.25 -0.72 11.60
CA ASP A 106 -7.19 -2.16 11.82
C ASP A 106 -5.74 -2.67 11.75
N ALA A 107 -4.89 -2.09 10.88
CA ALA A 107 -3.46 -2.38 10.84
C ALA A 107 -2.73 -1.95 12.14
N TYR A 108 -2.98 -0.74 12.64
CA TYR A 108 -2.44 -0.29 13.93
C TYR A 108 -2.81 -1.22 15.09
N ARG A 109 -4.07 -1.68 15.14
CA ARG A 109 -4.54 -2.65 16.14
C ARG A 109 -3.84 -4.00 15.99
N ALA A 110 -3.73 -4.53 14.78
CA ALA A 110 -3.07 -5.80 14.50
C ALA A 110 -1.57 -5.75 14.82
N ALA A 111 -0.94 -4.59 14.65
CA ALA A 111 0.46 -4.34 15.01
C ALA A 111 0.68 -4.12 16.53
N GLY A 112 -0.35 -4.25 17.36
CA GLY A 112 -0.23 -4.02 18.81
C GLY A 112 -0.03 -2.54 19.20
N ASN A 113 -0.30 -1.60 18.28
CA ASN A 113 -0.16 -0.16 18.48
C ASN A 113 -1.49 0.58 18.25
N PRO A 114 -2.52 0.35 19.07
CA PRO A 114 -3.83 0.98 18.89
C PRO A 114 -3.80 2.51 19.04
N ASP A 115 -2.87 3.06 19.85
CA ASP A 115 -2.73 4.50 20.13
C ASP A 115 -2.05 5.27 18.99
N GLY A 116 -1.36 4.56 18.09
CA GLY A 116 -0.77 5.15 16.90
C GLY A 116 -1.81 5.71 15.92
N PHE A 117 -2.98 5.08 15.81
CA PHE A 117 -4.02 5.54 14.89
C PHE A 117 -4.64 6.89 15.29
N PRO A 118 -5.08 7.13 16.55
CA PRO A 118 -5.53 8.44 16.99
C PRO A 118 -4.50 9.55 16.77
N THR A 119 -3.22 9.27 17.03
CA THR A 119 -2.12 10.21 16.80
C THR A 119 -2.03 10.61 15.32
N TYR A 120 -1.92 9.62 14.44
CA TYR A 120 -1.91 9.85 12.99
C TYR A 120 -3.16 10.60 12.50
N LEU A 121 -4.34 10.23 13.00
CA LEU A 121 -5.59 10.86 12.58
C LEU A 121 -5.70 12.32 13.03
N GLY A 122 -5.20 12.65 14.22
CA GLY A 122 -5.11 14.04 14.70
C GLY A 122 -4.25 14.89 13.77
N GLU A 123 -3.04 14.42 13.45
CA GLU A 123 -2.15 15.11 12.51
C GLU A 123 -2.76 15.26 11.11
N LEU A 124 -3.45 14.22 10.62
CA LEU A 124 -4.13 14.25 9.33
C LEU A 124 -5.26 15.29 9.31
N ARG A 125 -6.05 15.38 10.40
CA ARG A 125 -7.11 16.39 10.54
C ARG A 125 -6.53 17.80 10.55
N ASP A 126 -5.44 18.02 11.25
CA ASP A 126 -4.79 19.33 11.30
C ASP A 126 -4.23 19.75 9.95
N ARG A 127 -3.53 18.83 9.26
CA ARG A 127 -2.97 19.04 7.91
C ARG A 127 -4.06 19.38 6.89
N HIS A 128 -5.21 18.71 6.97
CA HIS A 128 -6.32 18.86 6.03
C HIS A 128 -7.50 19.69 6.56
N ARG A 129 -7.31 20.49 7.63
CA ARG A 129 -8.39 21.23 8.32
C ARG A 129 -9.24 22.14 7.43
N ARG A 130 -8.65 22.66 6.33
CA ARG A 130 -9.36 23.52 5.35
C ARG A 130 -10.24 22.74 4.38
N LYS A 131 -10.08 21.41 4.28
CA LYS A 131 -10.93 20.54 3.45
C LYS A 131 -12.19 20.18 4.23
N THR A 132 -13.09 21.14 4.43
CA THR A 132 -14.29 20.98 5.29
C THR A 132 -15.16 19.77 4.95
N SER A 133 -15.32 19.44 3.65
CA SER A 133 -16.06 18.25 3.23
C SER A 133 -15.36 16.93 3.55
N PHE A 134 -14.03 16.92 3.69
CA PHE A 134 -13.28 15.77 4.18
C PHE A 134 -13.48 15.63 5.69
N ILE A 135 -13.31 16.70 6.45
CA ILE A 135 -13.55 16.72 7.91
C ILE A 135 -14.97 16.24 8.24
N ALA A 136 -15.99 16.76 7.57
CA ALA A 136 -17.38 16.34 7.76
C ALA A 136 -17.60 14.82 7.48
N LYS A 137 -16.84 14.24 6.53
CA LYS A 137 -16.88 12.80 6.26
C LYS A 137 -16.18 11.98 7.35
N LEU A 138 -15.09 12.49 7.92
CA LEU A 138 -14.43 11.87 9.09
C LEU A 138 -15.40 11.82 10.28
N ASP A 139 -16.01 12.96 10.61
CA ASP A 139 -16.93 13.08 11.74
C ASP A 139 -18.13 12.14 11.58
N ARG A 140 -18.74 12.10 10.38
CA ARG A 140 -19.84 11.16 10.07
C ARG A 140 -19.40 9.70 10.17
N ALA A 141 -18.15 9.41 9.83
CA ALA A 141 -17.58 8.07 9.91
C ALA A 141 -17.14 7.68 11.32
N ARG A 142 -17.24 8.59 12.30
CA ARG A 142 -16.71 8.46 13.66
C ARG A 142 -15.21 8.16 13.65
N LEU A 143 -14.48 8.91 12.81
CA LEU A 143 -13.03 8.96 12.73
C LEU A 143 -12.57 10.33 13.25
#